data_AF-A0A2G5TDJ5-F1
#
_entry.id   AF-A0A2G5TDJ5-F1
#
_cell.length_a   1.000
_cell.length_b   1.000
_cell.length_c   1.000
_cell.angle_alpha   90.00
_cell.angle_beta   90.00
_cell.angle_gamma   90.00
#
_symmetry.space_group_name_H-M   'P 1'
#
loop_
_entity.id
_entity.type
_entity.pdbx_description
1 polymer ?
#
loop_
_entity_poly.entity_id
_entity_poly.type
_entity_poly.pdbx_seq_one_letter_code
_entity_poly.pdbx_strand_id
1 'polypeptide(L)'
;MRSFYRRPKIVFVFVFLVLFVVWLFVTIIEFSFGLTVTTDDLIATGKTLRNGRQLKAFITSSYYYPTSESLGDNAIALVMSINLVSNPVLKLAHFFSPDSSELVIMAKNATSSVIMKASYVRVTPHEACQIITVFATAQLIPNVTNISMLGDNGVAEIPFTSPSYTKRDVVVCTSPLYVSEQWQNFLLAVHIYRKFGAHMNLYLISSVTSFYELMKEYEREVLDT
;
A
#
# COMPACT_ATOMS: atom_id res chain seq x y z
N MET A 1 20.31 76.49 22.11
CA MET A 1 20.57 75.38 23.05
C MET A 1 19.43 75.28 24.08
N ARG A 2 18.55 74.28 23.97
CA ARG A 2 17.68 73.69 25.04
C ARG A 2 16.78 72.66 24.35
N SER A 3 17.10 71.36 24.52
CA SER A 3 16.53 70.45 25.52
C SER A 3 15.19 69.87 25.06
N PHE A 4 15.18 68.60 24.63
CA PHE A 4 14.05 67.68 24.82
C PHE A 4 14.55 66.23 24.82
N TYR A 5 15.26 65.89 25.89
CA TYR A 5 15.58 64.52 26.29
C TYR A 5 14.38 63.96 27.07
N ARG A 6 13.35 63.42 26.40
CA ARG A 6 12.29 62.61 27.05
C ARG A 6 11.36 61.97 26.02
N ARG A 7 11.56 60.67 25.73
CA ARG A 7 10.49 59.64 25.56
C ARG A 7 11.04 58.23 25.20
N PRO A 8 12.10 57.70 25.85
CA PRO A 8 12.54 56.31 25.59
C PRO A 8 11.52 55.27 26.07
N LYS A 9 10.71 55.58 27.09
CA LYS A 9 9.75 54.64 27.70
C LYS A 9 8.57 54.27 26.79
N ILE A 10 8.08 55.20 25.96
CA ILE A 10 6.91 54.97 25.11
C ILE A 10 7.28 54.05 23.93
N VAL A 11 8.45 54.26 23.34
CA VAL A 11 8.98 53.40 22.27
C VAL A 11 9.20 51.98 22.79
N PHE A 12 9.74 51.84 23.99
CA PHE A 12 9.98 50.53 24.60
C PHE A 12 8.68 49.75 24.87
N VAL A 13 7.64 50.43 25.33
CA VAL A 13 6.31 49.84 25.54
C VAL A 13 5.67 49.40 24.22
N PHE A 14 5.80 50.22 23.16
CA PHE A 14 5.29 49.87 21.84
C PHE A 14 5.98 48.64 21.26
N VAL A 15 7.29 48.53 21.39
CA VAL A 15 8.06 47.36 20.93
C VAL A 15 7.64 46.10 21.68
N PHE A 16 7.47 46.19 23.00
CA PHE A 16 7.00 45.06 23.80
C PHE A 16 5.60 44.59 23.41
N LEU A 17 4.70 45.53 23.11
CA LEU A 17 3.32 45.24 22.72
C LEU A 17 3.27 44.55 21.35
N VAL A 18 4.08 44.99 20.39
CA VAL A 18 4.21 44.34 19.07
C VAL A 18 4.76 42.93 19.22
N LEU A 19 5.82 42.73 20.02
CA LEU A 19 6.38 41.40 20.26
C LEU A 19 5.37 40.46 20.94
N PHE A 20 4.57 40.97 21.87
CA PHE A 20 3.53 40.20 22.54
C PHE A 20 2.41 39.77 21.57
N VAL A 21 1.98 40.68 20.68
CA VAL A 21 0.96 40.35 19.66
C VAL A 21 1.49 39.32 18.67
N VAL A 22 2.74 39.45 18.22
CA VAL A 22 3.38 38.46 17.33
C VAL A 22 3.47 37.10 18.03
N TRP A 23 3.88 37.06 19.30
CA TRP A 23 3.93 35.83 20.08
C TRP A 23 2.55 35.18 20.21
N LEU A 24 1.51 35.95 20.54
CA LEU A 24 0.13 35.47 20.57
C LEU A 24 -0.30 34.89 19.23
N PHE A 25 -0.01 35.57 18.12
CA PHE A 25 -0.36 35.10 16.78
C PHE A 25 0.32 33.76 16.44
N VAL A 26 1.60 33.61 16.77
CA VAL A 26 2.33 32.34 16.59
C VAL A 26 1.72 31.24 17.45
N THR A 27 1.42 31.50 18.73
CA THR A 27 0.80 30.49 19.60
C THR A 27 -0.60 30.07 19.15
N ILE A 28 -1.39 30.99 18.60
CA ILE A 28 -2.73 30.69 18.07
C ILE A 28 -2.62 29.87 16.79
N ILE A 29 -1.66 30.14 15.91
CA ILE A 29 -1.41 29.33 14.71
C ILE A 29 -1.00 27.91 15.11
N GLU A 30 -0.07 27.77 16.04
CA GLU A 30 0.37 26.47 16.59
C GLU A 30 -0.81 25.67 17.18
N PHE A 31 -1.69 26.33 17.96
CA PHE A 31 -2.86 25.71 18.57
C PHE A 31 -3.97 25.38 17.55
N SER A 32 -4.20 26.25 16.57
CA SER A 32 -5.29 26.10 15.59
C SER A 32 -4.96 25.08 14.50
N PHE A 33 -3.68 24.91 14.15
CA PHE A 33 -3.23 23.95 13.16
C PHE A 33 -2.70 22.64 13.76
N GLY A 34 -2.62 22.52 15.09
CA GLY A 34 -2.12 21.32 15.77
C GLY A 34 -0.72 20.92 15.30
N LEU A 35 0.11 21.91 14.94
CA LEU A 35 1.41 21.73 14.30
C LEU A 35 2.57 21.64 15.31
N THR A 36 2.34 21.09 16.50
CA THR A 36 3.45 20.67 17.37
C THR A 36 4.06 19.40 16.80
N VAL A 37 4.81 19.51 15.69
CA VAL A 37 5.70 18.43 15.25
C VAL A 37 6.83 18.40 16.27
N THR A 38 6.71 17.52 17.25
CA THR A 38 7.75 17.37 18.26
C THR A 38 9.03 16.88 17.58
N THR A 39 10.19 17.29 18.09
CA THR A 39 11.47 16.72 17.64
C THR A 39 11.49 15.20 17.79
N ASP A 40 10.74 14.67 18.75
CA ASP A 40 10.53 13.24 18.94
C ASP A 40 9.71 12.60 17.81
N ASP A 41 8.72 13.29 17.23
CA ASP A 41 8.00 12.82 16.03
C ASP A 41 8.88 12.82 14.78
N LEU A 42 9.76 13.82 14.62
CA LEU A 42 10.76 13.86 13.54
C LEU A 42 11.83 12.78 13.73
N ILE A 43 12.25 12.51 14.96
CA ILE A 43 13.20 11.45 15.30
C ILE A 43 12.54 10.06 15.20
N ALA A 44 11.26 9.92 15.55
CA ALA A 44 10.48 8.70 15.35
C ALA A 44 10.26 8.43 13.86
N THR A 45 9.89 9.46 13.09
CA THR A 45 9.78 9.41 11.63
C THR A 45 11.13 9.07 11.00
N GLY A 46 12.22 9.71 11.44
CA GLY A 46 13.59 9.45 11.01
C GLY A 46 14.09 8.05 11.39
N LYS A 47 13.73 7.52 12.55
CA LYS A 47 14.00 6.12 12.96
C LYS A 47 13.18 5.13 12.15
N THR A 48 11.92 5.41 11.83
CA THR A 48 11.10 4.57 10.93
C THR A 48 11.53 4.65 9.47
N LEU A 49 12.16 5.74 9.05
CA LEU A 49 12.77 5.87 7.71
C LEU A 49 14.11 5.12 7.64
N ARG A 50 14.88 5.10 8.74
CA ARG A 50 16.18 4.42 8.84
C ARG A 50 16.04 2.91 9.08
N ASN A 51 15.05 2.48 9.86
CA ASN A 51 14.58 1.11 9.92
C ASN A 51 13.52 0.93 8.84
N GLY A 52 13.96 0.84 7.58
CA GLY A 52 13.08 0.70 6.43
C GLY A 52 11.96 -0.29 6.75
N ARG A 53 10.69 0.16 6.67
CA ARG A 53 9.55 -0.76 6.67
C ARG A 53 9.67 -1.60 5.40
N GLN A 54 10.34 -2.74 5.55
CA GLN A 54 10.70 -3.68 4.51
C GLN A 54 9.44 -4.32 3.90
N LEU A 55 9.55 -4.63 2.61
CA LEU A 55 8.49 -4.90 1.63
C LEU A 55 7.22 -5.57 2.20
N LYS A 56 6.06 -4.92 2.05
CA LYS A 56 4.74 -5.54 2.34
C LYS A 56 4.04 -5.86 1.03
N ALA A 57 4.47 -6.95 0.39
CA ALA A 57 3.72 -7.60 -0.67
C ALA A 57 2.58 -8.42 -0.06
N PHE A 58 1.40 -8.35 -0.66
CA PHE A 58 0.24 -9.12 -0.23
C PHE A 58 -0.35 -9.87 -1.42
N ILE A 59 -0.41 -11.19 -1.34
CA ILE A 59 -0.97 -12.05 -2.39
C ILE A 59 -2.48 -12.10 -2.21
N THR A 60 -3.22 -11.51 -3.14
CA THR A 60 -4.69 -11.52 -3.14
C THR A 60 -5.23 -12.82 -3.70
N SER A 61 -4.62 -13.34 -4.76
CA SER A 61 -5.00 -14.63 -5.33
C SER A 61 -3.84 -15.27 -6.06
N SER A 62 -3.85 -16.60 -6.08
CA SER A 62 -2.76 -17.43 -6.59
C SER A 62 -3.34 -18.70 -7.20
N TYR A 63 -3.17 -18.85 -8.50
CA TYR A 63 -3.70 -19.97 -9.25
C TYR A 63 -2.60 -20.67 -10.03
N TYR A 64 -2.54 -22.00 -9.89
CA TYR A 64 -1.67 -22.85 -10.68
C TYR A 64 -2.46 -23.51 -11.81
N TYR A 65 -1.97 -23.34 -13.03
CA TYR A 65 -2.55 -23.86 -14.25
C TYR A 65 -1.62 -24.95 -14.81
N PRO A 66 -1.98 -26.25 -14.64
CA PRO A 66 -1.27 -27.33 -15.34
C PRO A 66 -1.25 -27.13 -16.85
N THR A 67 -2.39 -26.69 -17.41
CA THR A 67 -2.57 -26.37 -18.84
C THR A 67 -3.31 -25.05 -18.98
N SER A 68 -2.82 -24.14 -19.83
CA SER A 68 -3.47 -22.86 -20.12
C SER A 68 -3.16 -22.40 -21.55
N GLU A 69 -4.19 -22.02 -22.31
CA GLU A 69 -4.01 -21.48 -23.66
C GLU A 69 -3.29 -20.13 -23.67
N SER A 70 -3.56 -19.27 -22.69
CA SER A 70 -3.00 -17.91 -22.63
C SER A 70 -1.68 -17.83 -21.89
N LEU A 71 -1.49 -18.65 -20.85
CA LEU A 71 -0.29 -18.60 -20.01
C LEU A 71 0.71 -19.69 -20.36
N GLY A 72 0.35 -20.71 -21.13
CA GLY A 72 1.18 -21.90 -21.38
C GLY A 72 1.05 -22.96 -20.28
N ASP A 73 1.78 -24.05 -20.46
CA ASP A 73 1.72 -25.21 -19.57
C ASP A 73 2.54 -25.00 -18.30
N ASN A 74 2.00 -25.46 -17.16
CA ASN A 74 2.57 -25.34 -15.83
C ASN A 74 2.80 -23.90 -15.36
N ALA A 75 1.88 -23.00 -15.68
CA ALA A 75 1.96 -21.60 -15.31
C ALA A 75 1.38 -21.33 -13.92
N ILE A 76 1.95 -20.36 -13.20
CA ILE A 76 1.31 -19.72 -12.05
C ILE A 76 0.90 -18.30 -12.40
N ALA A 77 -0.29 -17.91 -11.94
CA ALA A 77 -0.78 -16.54 -11.99
C ALA A 77 -1.01 -16.02 -10.57
N LEU A 78 -0.41 -14.88 -10.28
CA LEU A 78 -0.47 -14.22 -8.98
C LEU A 78 -1.05 -12.82 -9.16
N VAL A 79 -2.07 -12.50 -8.38
CA VAL A 79 -2.53 -11.13 -8.19
C VAL A 79 -2.05 -10.69 -6.83
N MET A 80 -1.22 -9.65 -6.80
CA MET A 80 -0.65 -9.17 -5.55
C MET A 80 -0.59 -7.66 -5.49
N SER A 81 -0.68 -7.12 -4.29
CA SER A 81 -0.49 -5.71 -4.01
C SER A 81 0.90 -5.54 -3.42
N ILE A 82 1.77 -4.82 -4.13
CA ILE A 82 3.16 -4.61 -3.74
C ILE A 82 3.47 -3.13 -3.58
N ASN A 83 4.33 -2.84 -2.62
CA ASN A 83 4.87 -1.50 -2.43
C ASN A 83 6.10 -1.32 -3.34
N LEU A 84 5.93 -0.58 -4.44
CA LEU A 84 7.01 -0.27 -5.39
C LEU A 84 7.66 1.10 -5.12
N VAL A 85 7.67 1.61 -3.88
CA VAL A 85 8.29 2.92 -3.57
C VAL A 85 9.71 2.99 -4.14
N SER A 86 9.82 3.69 -5.26
CA SER A 86 11.08 4.08 -5.87
C SER A 86 11.62 5.23 -5.03
N ASN A 87 12.74 4.98 -4.34
CA ASN A 87 13.49 6.05 -3.68
C ASN A 87 13.87 7.08 -4.77
N PRO A 88 13.66 8.40 -4.59
CA PRO A 88 14.03 9.40 -5.58
C PRO A 88 15.52 9.36 -5.99
N VAL A 89 16.40 8.82 -5.14
CA VAL A 89 17.81 8.55 -5.49
C VAL A 89 17.93 7.38 -6.48
N LEU A 90 17.05 6.38 -6.36
CA LEU A 90 16.97 5.24 -7.28
C LEU A 90 16.42 5.65 -8.66
N LYS A 91 15.55 6.67 -8.75
CA LYS A 91 15.06 7.22 -10.03
C LYS A 91 16.19 7.71 -10.95
N LEU A 92 17.32 8.14 -10.39
CA LEU A 92 18.51 8.51 -11.18
C LEU A 92 19.28 7.28 -11.68
N ALA A 93 19.22 6.16 -10.95
CA ALA A 93 19.81 4.88 -11.35
C ALA A 93 18.94 4.10 -12.36
N HIS A 94 17.61 4.32 -12.36
CA HIS A 94 16.69 3.77 -13.36
C HIS A 94 16.99 4.24 -14.80
N PHE A 95 17.77 5.31 -14.99
CA PHE A 95 18.21 5.73 -16.33
C PHE A 95 19.30 4.80 -16.92
N PHE A 96 19.94 3.97 -16.08
CA PHE A 96 21.05 3.08 -16.48
C PHE A 96 20.78 1.59 -16.21
N SER A 97 19.58 1.21 -15.73
CA SER A 97 19.26 -0.18 -15.44
C SER A 97 17.77 -0.48 -15.64
N PRO A 98 17.41 -1.50 -16.43
CA PRO A 98 16.03 -1.96 -16.53
C PRO A 98 15.61 -2.57 -15.17
N ASP A 99 14.36 -2.33 -14.79
CA ASP A 99 13.72 -2.67 -13.51
C ASP A 99 14.08 -4.07 -12.97
N SER A 100 14.91 -4.12 -11.91
CA SER A 100 15.35 -5.39 -11.30
C SER A 100 14.60 -5.74 -10.00
N SER A 101 13.29 -5.57 -9.96
CA SER A 101 12.44 -6.16 -8.92
C SER A 101 11.70 -7.40 -9.43
N GLU A 102 12.33 -8.21 -10.27
CA GLU A 102 11.77 -9.50 -10.69
C GLU A 102 11.50 -10.37 -9.46
N LEU A 103 10.27 -10.83 -9.29
CA LEU A 103 9.87 -11.65 -8.16
C LEU A 103 10.53 -13.03 -8.30
N VAL A 104 11.30 -13.45 -7.31
CA VAL A 104 11.96 -14.75 -7.33
C VAL A 104 11.06 -15.78 -6.65
N ILE A 105 10.76 -16.87 -7.35
CA ILE A 105 9.90 -17.95 -6.89
C ILE A 105 10.70 -19.26 -6.93
N MET A 106 10.53 -20.10 -5.91
CA MET A 106 11.02 -21.46 -5.88
C MET A 106 9.84 -22.43 -5.95
N ALA A 107 9.84 -23.28 -6.97
CA ALA A 107 8.86 -24.35 -7.15
C ALA A 107 9.49 -25.69 -6.79
N LYS A 108 8.75 -26.53 -6.08
CA LYS A 108 9.19 -27.85 -5.65
C LYS A 108 8.19 -28.94 -6.04
N ASN A 109 8.70 -29.98 -6.68
CA ASN A 109 8.01 -31.24 -6.92
C ASN A 109 8.67 -32.32 -6.01
N ALA A 110 8.17 -33.56 -6.04
CA ALA A 110 8.65 -34.69 -5.25
C ALA A 110 10.16 -34.95 -5.40
N THR A 111 10.74 -34.67 -6.56
CA THR A 111 12.14 -35.00 -6.88
C THR A 111 13.06 -33.80 -7.06
N SER A 112 12.53 -32.62 -7.39
CA SER A 112 13.35 -31.45 -7.73
C SER A 112 12.77 -30.14 -7.19
N SER A 113 13.67 -29.19 -6.95
CA SER A 113 13.36 -27.80 -6.61
C SER A 113 14.06 -26.88 -7.59
N VAL A 114 13.33 -25.96 -8.21
CA VAL A 114 13.86 -25.02 -9.20
C VAL A 114 13.48 -23.61 -8.80
N ILE A 115 14.45 -22.70 -8.89
CA ILE A 115 14.27 -21.27 -8.69
C ILE A 115 14.06 -20.63 -10.06
N MET A 116 13.08 -19.75 -10.14
CA MET A 116 12.69 -19.04 -11.35
C MET A 116 12.29 -17.60 -11.04
N LYS A 117 12.28 -16.81 -12.09
CA LYS A 117 11.88 -15.40 -12.05
C LYS A 117 10.46 -15.28 -12.57
N ALA A 118 9.63 -14.55 -11.84
CA ALA A 118 8.27 -14.21 -12.23
C ALA A 118 8.24 -12.79 -12.77
N SER A 119 7.83 -12.67 -14.03
CA SER A 119 7.54 -11.39 -14.66
C SER A 119 6.23 -10.86 -14.13
N TYR A 120 6.12 -9.56 -13.93
CA TYR A 120 4.88 -8.93 -13.51
C TYR A 120 4.52 -7.73 -14.37
N VAL A 121 3.24 -7.47 -14.47
CA VAL A 121 2.67 -6.31 -15.15
C VAL A 121 1.90 -5.48 -14.13
N ARG A 122 2.08 -4.16 -14.17
CA ARG A 122 1.30 -3.23 -13.36
C ARG A 122 -0.14 -3.20 -13.86
N VAL A 123 -1.09 -3.46 -12.97
CA VAL A 123 -2.53 -3.35 -13.29
C VAL A 123 -2.98 -1.89 -13.22
N THR A 124 -2.37 -1.11 -12.32
CA THR A 124 -2.73 0.28 -12.07
C THR A 124 -1.88 1.21 -12.94
N PRO A 125 -2.48 2.05 -13.82
CA PRO A 125 -1.73 2.87 -14.75
C PRO A 125 -1.16 4.17 -14.14
N HIS A 126 -1.62 4.58 -12.96
CA HIS A 126 -1.20 5.84 -12.33
C HIS A 126 -0.13 5.64 -11.25
N GLU A 127 0.69 6.66 -11.03
CA GLU A 127 1.78 6.62 -10.03
C GLU A 127 1.39 7.22 -8.66
N ALA A 128 0.13 7.61 -8.47
CA ALA A 128 -0.33 8.24 -7.22
C ALA A 128 -0.36 7.30 -5.99
N CYS A 129 -0.25 5.99 -6.18
CA CYS A 129 -0.36 5.00 -5.10
C CYS A 129 0.99 4.44 -4.67
N GLN A 130 1.20 4.35 -3.35
CA GLN A 130 2.37 3.71 -2.75
C GLN A 130 2.35 2.18 -2.91
N ILE A 131 1.16 1.59 -2.77
CA ILE A 131 0.90 0.17 -2.97
C ILE A 131 0.13 0.03 -4.27
N ILE A 132 0.68 -0.74 -5.21
CA ILE A 132 0.04 -0.98 -6.50
C ILE A 132 -0.29 -2.45 -6.67
N THR A 133 -1.36 -2.72 -7.42
CA THR A 133 -1.71 -4.08 -7.81
C THR A 133 -0.89 -4.48 -9.04
N VAL A 134 -0.24 -5.62 -8.95
CA VAL A 134 0.50 -6.25 -10.04
C VAL A 134 -0.05 -7.64 -10.31
N PHE A 135 0.02 -8.02 -11.57
CA PHE A 135 -0.27 -9.36 -12.04
C PHE A 135 1.06 -10.03 -12.40
N ALA A 136 1.48 -11.03 -11.64
CA ALA A 136 2.73 -11.75 -11.86
C ALA A 136 2.48 -13.15 -12.41
N THR A 137 3.32 -13.57 -13.35
CA THR A 137 3.23 -14.88 -14.00
C THR A 137 4.61 -15.53 -14.09
N ALA A 138 4.67 -16.84 -13.90
CA ALA A 138 5.87 -17.63 -14.11
C ALA A 138 5.55 -19.01 -14.66
N GLN A 139 6.47 -19.58 -15.44
CA GLN A 139 6.43 -20.98 -15.84
C GLN A 139 7.13 -21.84 -14.81
N LEU A 140 6.42 -22.83 -14.29
CA LEU A 140 6.90 -23.74 -13.26
C LEU A 140 7.28 -25.10 -13.83
N ILE A 141 7.86 -25.92 -12.96
CA ILE A 141 8.02 -27.36 -13.20
C ILE A 141 6.66 -28.07 -13.15
N PRO A 142 6.49 -29.20 -13.88
CA PRO A 142 5.26 -29.97 -13.83
C PRO A 142 5.03 -30.61 -12.46
N ASN A 143 3.77 -30.84 -12.11
CA ASN A 143 3.32 -31.46 -10.86
C ASN A 143 3.91 -30.79 -9.62
N VAL A 144 3.82 -29.46 -9.56
CA VAL A 144 4.32 -28.70 -8.42
C VAL A 144 3.50 -29.02 -7.16
N THR A 145 4.21 -29.22 -6.05
CA THR A 145 3.62 -29.52 -4.74
C THR A 145 3.72 -28.34 -3.78
N ASN A 146 4.78 -27.53 -3.91
CA ASN A 146 4.99 -26.35 -3.08
C ASN A 146 5.59 -25.23 -3.92
N ILE A 147 5.12 -24.01 -3.67
CA ILE A 147 5.58 -22.79 -4.32
C ILE A 147 5.91 -21.80 -3.21
N SER A 148 7.09 -21.19 -3.29
CA SER A 148 7.53 -20.23 -2.30
C SER A 148 8.15 -19.01 -2.95
N MET A 149 7.90 -17.84 -2.39
CA MET A 149 8.54 -16.59 -2.76
C MET A 149 9.86 -16.46 -2.00
N LEU A 150 10.92 -16.12 -2.72
CA LEU A 150 12.24 -15.85 -2.17
C LEU A 150 12.43 -14.35 -2.09
N GLY A 151 12.69 -13.84 -0.89
CA GLY A 151 13.10 -12.45 -0.66
C GLY A 151 14.37 -12.38 0.19
N ASP A 152 14.93 -11.18 0.30
CA ASP A 152 16.17 -10.95 1.05
C ASP A 152 16.07 -11.36 2.53
N ASN A 153 14.84 -11.33 3.07
CA ASN A 153 14.55 -11.57 4.48
C ASN A 153 14.05 -12.99 4.77
N GLY A 154 13.99 -13.88 3.77
CA GLY A 154 13.57 -15.26 3.95
C GLY A 154 12.66 -15.79 2.85
N VAL A 155 12.04 -16.93 3.16
CA VAL A 155 11.18 -17.69 2.25
C VAL A 155 9.75 -17.63 2.75
N ALA A 156 8.82 -17.23 1.89
CA ALA A 156 7.39 -17.19 2.19
C ALA A 156 6.65 -18.20 1.30
N GLU A 157 5.88 -19.09 1.89
CA GLU A 157 5.06 -20.04 1.12
C GLU A 157 3.90 -19.32 0.42
N ILE A 158 3.69 -19.63 -0.85
CA ILE A 158 2.58 -19.12 -1.64
C ILE A 158 1.50 -20.21 -1.65
N PRO A 159 0.40 -20.07 -0.89
CA PRO A 159 -0.73 -20.97 -1.05
C PRO A 159 -1.25 -20.80 -2.48
N PHE A 160 -1.63 -21.88 -3.16
CA PHE A 160 -2.18 -21.81 -4.51
C PHE A 160 -3.34 -22.78 -4.65
N THR A 161 -4.24 -22.45 -5.57
CA THR A 161 -5.39 -23.30 -5.89
C THR A 161 -5.44 -23.57 -7.39
N SER A 162 -6.07 -24.68 -7.77
CA SER A 162 -6.36 -24.91 -9.18
C SER A 162 -7.58 -24.09 -9.60
N PRO A 163 -7.55 -23.49 -10.80
CA PRO A 163 -8.68 -22.74 -11.33
C PRO A 163 -9.90 -23.66 -11.55
N SER A 164 -11.09 -23.09 -11.52
CA SER A 164 -12.29 -23.80 -11.94
C SER A 164 -12.33 -23.90 -13.46
N TYR A 165 -12.21 -25.12 -13.99
CA TYR A 165 -12.42 -25.43 -15.41
C TYR A 165 -13.90 -25.56 -15.80
N THR A 166 -14.81 -25.38 -14.84
CA THR A 166 -16.25 -25.41 -15.13
C THR A 166 -16.64 -24.15 -15.89
N LYS A 167 -17.21 -24.32 -17.08
CA LYS A 167 -17.77 -23.22 -17.88
C LYS A 167 -18.92 -22.58 -17.10
N ARG A 168 -18.85 -21.26 -16.90
CA ARG A 168 -19.91 -20.46 -16.26
C ARG A 168 -20.58 -19.61 -17.34
N ASP A 169 -21.89 -19.45 -17.23
CA ASP A 169 -22.67 -18.67 -18.21
C ASP A 169 -22.35 -17.17 -18.14
N VAL A 170 -22.05 -16.67 -16.93
CA VAL A 170 -21.67 -15.28 -16.70
C VAL A 170 -20.51 -15.23 -15.69
N VAL A 171 -19.48 -14.46 -16.02
CA VAL A 171 -18.40 -14.08 -15.11
C VAL A 171 -18.41 -12.55 -15.02
N VAL A 172 -18.51 -12.01 -13.80
CA VAL A 172 -18.46 -10.57 -13.55
C VAL A 172 -17.11 -10.25 -12.93
N CYS A 173 -16.30 -9.44 -13.62
CA CYS A 173 -15.04 -8.92 -13.09
C CYS A 173 -15.23 -7.44 -12.76
N THR A 174 -15.11 -7.10 -11.48
CA THR A 174 -15.12 -5.71 -11.01
C THR A 174 -13.69 -5.23 -10.82
N SER A 175 -13.36 -4.05 -11.36
CA SER A 175 -12.05 -3.44 -11.14
C SER A 175 -11.84 -3.13 -9.65
N PRO A 176 -10.59 -3.05 -9.17
CA PRO A 176 -10.30 -2.52 -7.85
C PRO A 176 -10.99 -1.16 -7.65
N LEU A 177 -11.72 -1.00 -6.56
CA LEU A 177 -12.43 0.24 -6.26
C LEU A 177 -11.54 1.15 -5.42
N TYR A 178 -11.29 2.35 -5.93
CA TYR A 178 -10.62 3.41 -5.17
C TYR A 178 -11.69 4.20 -4.40
N VAL A 179 -11.54 4.30 -3.08
CA VAL A 179 -12.55 4.90 -2.18
C VAL A 179 -12.91 6.34 -2.56
N SER A 180 -11.99 7.07 -3.21
CA SER A 180 -12.25 8.42 -3.74
C SER A 180 -13.27 8.45 -4.88
N GLU A 181 -13.58 7.32 -5.51
CA GLU A 181 -14.38 7.24 -6.74
C GLU A 181 -15.83 6.79 -6.55
N GLN A 182 -16.36 6.88 -5.32
CA GLN A 182 -17.78 6.75 -4.88
C GLN A 182 -17.98 5.62 -3.87
N TRP A 183 -18.26 6.00 -2.61
CA TRP A 183 -18.59 5.09 -1.50
C TRP A 183 -19.74 4.12 -1.80
N GLN A 184 -20.63 4.47 -2.73
CA GLN A 184 -21.75 3.63 -3.16
C GLN A 184 -21.27 2.37 -3.87
N ASN A 185 -20.28 2.50 -4.76
CA ASN A 185 -19.68 1.35 -5.45
C ASN A 185 -18.95 0.44 -4.46
N PHE A 186 -18.30 1.04 -3.46
CA PHE A 186 -17.64 0.30 -2.41
C PHE A 186 -18.64 -0.56 -1.62
N LEU A 187 -19.74 0.02 -1.11
CA LEU A 187 -20.76 -0.73 -0.39
C LEU A 187 -21.42 -1.81 -1.26
N LEU A 188 -21.68 -1.51 -2.53
CA LEU A 188 -22.21 -2.49 -3.47
C LEU A 188 -21.24 -3.69 -3.62
N ALA A 189 -19.95 -3.43 -3.78
CA ALA A 189 -18.94 -4.49 -3.85
C ALA A 189 -18.86 -5.31 -2.57
N VAL A 190 -18.89 -4.66 -1.39
CA VAL A 190 -18.92 -5.36 -0.09
C VAL A 190 -20.10 -6.33 -0.04
N HIS A 191 -21.30 -5.87 -0.41
CA HIS A 191 -22.50 -6.70 -0.41
C HIS A 191 -22.45 -7.86 -1.40
N ILE A 192 -21.98 -7.61 -2.63
CA ILE A 192 -21.82 -8.65 -3.66
C ILE A 192 -20.83 -9.70 -3.16
N TYR A 193 -19.65 -9.27 -2.72
CA TYR A 193 -18.60 -10.19 -2.32
C TYR A 193 -19.06 -11.05 -1.14
N ARG A 194 -19.72 -10.45 -0.16
CA ARG A 194 -20.33 -11.20 0.95
C ARG A 194 -21.38 -12.21 0.47
N LYS A 195 -22.33 -11.80 -0.36
CA LYS A 195 -23.42 -12.67 -0.84
C LYS A 195 -22.91 -13.89 -1.59
N PHE A 196 -21.81 -13.74 -2.31
CA PHE A 196 -21.22 -14.81 -3.12
C PHE A 196 -20.01 -15.49 -2.47
N GLY A 197 -19.69 -15.16 -1.22
CA GLY A 197 -18.56 -15.76 -0.48
C GLY A 197 -17.18 -15.40 -1.04
N ALA A 198 -17.05 -14.26 -1.70
CA ALA A 198 -15.77 -13.75 -2.19
C ALA A 198 -15.02 -12.97 -1.10
N HIS A 199 -13.68 -13.01 -1.16
CA HIS A 199 -12.82 -12.29 -0.24
C HIS A 199 -12.52 -10.86 -0.73
N MET A 200 -12.58 -9.89 0.18
CA MET A 200 -12.26 -8.49 -0.10
C MET A 200 -11.05 -8.05 0.74
N ASN A 201 -10.03 -7.47 0.10
CA ASN A 201 -8.91 -6.84 0.80
C ASN A 201 -9.01 -5.33 0.68
N LEU A 202 -8.95 -4.63 1.82
CA LEU A 202 -9.10 -3.19 1.89
C LEU A 202 -7.83 -2.52 2.42
N TYR A 203 -7.32 -1.56 1.65
CA TYR A 203 -6.23 -0.69 2.07
C TYR A 203 -6.79 0.69 2.40
N LEU A 204 -6.79 1.03 3.69
CA LEU A 204 -7.24 2.31 4.20
C LEU A 204 -6.03 3.14 4.63
N ILE A 205 -5.83 4.28 3.98
CA ILE A 205 -4.86 5.30 4.43
C ILE A 205 -5.55 6.26 5.41
N SER A 206 -6.79 6.63 5.10
CA SER A 206 -7.66 7.46 5.94
C SER A 206 -9.12 7.16 5.59
N SER A 207 -10.01 7.27 6.57
CA SER A 207 -11.46 7.09 6.39
C SER A 207 -12.23 7.97 7.37
N VAL A 208 -13.40 8.47 6.96
CA VAL A 208 -14.35 9.09 7.90
C VAL A 208 -14.78 8.04 8.91
N THR A 209 -14.89 8.40 10.18
CA THR A 209 -15.21 7.50 11.31
C THR A 209 -16.39 6.58 11.01
N SER A 210 -17.46 7.12 10.43
CA SER A 210 -18.67 6.37 10.08
C SER A 210 -18.43 5.23 9.09
N PHE A 211 -17.52 5.40 8.12
CA PHE A 211 -17.17 4.32 7.19
C PHE A 211 -16.36 3.22 7.89
N TYR A 212 -15.46 3.61 8.78
CA TYR A 212 -14.66 2.65 9.54
C TYR A 212 -15.53 1.81 10.49
N GLU A 213 -16.49 2.44 11.18
CA GLU A 213 -17.45 1.74 12.04
C GLU A 213 -18.32 0.77 11.25
N LEU A 214 -18.83 1.20 10.10
CA LEU A 214 -19.62 0.32 9.22
C LEU A 214 -18.82 -0.91 8.77
N MET A 215 -17.54 -0.73 8.44
CA MET A 215 -16.68 -1.85 8.06
C MET A 215 -16.44 -2.84 9.19
N LYS A 216 -16.33 -2.36 10.44
CA LYS A 216 -16.23 -3.24 11.60
C LYS A 216 -17.48 -4.07 11.82
N GLU A 217 -18.65 -3.53 11.49
CA GLU A 217 -19.89 -4.29 11.63
C GLU A 217 -19.94 -5.47 10.65
N TYR A 218 -19.52 -5.24 9.39
CA TYR A 218 -19.39 -6.33 8.42
C TYR A 218 -18.40 -7.41 8.86
N GLU A 219 -17.32 -7.05 9.56
CA GLU A 219 -16.36 -8.01 10.09
C GLU A 219 -16.94 -8.83 11.25
N ARG A 220 -17.70 -8.21 12.14
CA ARG A 220 -18.37 -8.90 13.26
C ARG A 220 -19.38 -9.93 12.79
N GLU A 221 -20.22 -9.56 11.83
CA GLU A 221 -21.24 -10.47 11.30
C GLU A 221 -20.66 -11.72 10.62
N VAL A 222 -19.39 -11.71 10.22
CA VAL A 222 -18.70 -12.89 9.66
C VAL A 222 -18.25 -13.87 10.76
N LEU A 223 -18.08 -13.41 12.00
CA LEU A 223 -17.64 -14.25 13.13
C LEU A 223 -18.78 -15.00 13.83
N ASP A 224 -20.04 -14.59 13.59
CA ASP A 224 -21.24 -15.17 14.22
C ASP A 224 -21.95 -16.24 13.35
N THR A 225 -21.38 -16.61 12.20
CA THR A 225 -21.84 -17.70 11.31
C THR A 225 -20.77 -18.75 11.12
#